data_AF-A0A2N2TJ73-F1
#
_entry.id   AF-A0A2N2TJ73-F1
#
_cell.length_a   1.000
_cell.length_b   1.000
_cell.length_c   1.000
_cell.angle_alpha   90.00
_cell.angle_beta   90.00
_cell.angle_gamma   90.00
#
_symmetry.space_group_name_H-M   'P 1'
#
loop_
_entity.id
_entity.type
_entity.pdbx_description
1 polymer ?
#
loop_
_entity_poly.entity_id
_entity_poly.type
_entity_poly.pdbx_seq_one_letter_code
_entity_poly.pdbx_strand_id
1 'polypeptide(L)'
;MRRTSDPVALRGFTLIELITALVLTGILAAAAAVFLRVPIAGYFDLARRAALTDIADLAVRRFSRDVQTALPNSVRVAGACNGLTTCYLEYLEVRTSGRYREEPAGVGPLMCPPGAGAYTDALQVGAVDTCFRSLGAVPNLAAVLTGAAGDFLVVYNLGPGFAGADAYASGGVTGGNKSRITAVAAGAGSEDMIVFQPLAFPLASPDSRFHVVSGPVTYVCNPSPLPGVGTLTRQWGYAIGAAQGTPPAGGVNALLANGVTGCSFTYNPNVVAQRNGTVSIRLELTQTDPAGTPERVTLFSQVHVSNVP
;
A
#
# COMPACT_ATOMS: atom_id res chain seq x y z
N MET A 1 76.05 -51.44 8.81
CA MET A 1 74.87 -50.57 9.06
C MET A 1 73.69 -51.09 8.25
N ARG A 2 72.55 -51.29 8.92
CA ARG A 2 71.25 -51.74 8.37
C ARG A 2 70.72 -50.77 7.30
N ARG A 3 70.22 -51.31 6.19
CA ARG A 3 69.00 -50.85 5.51
C ARG A 3 68.27 -52.07 4.94
N THR A 4 67.27 -52.54 5.68
CA THR A 4 66.23 -53.43 5.16
C THR A 4 65.22 -52.54 4.43
N SER A 5 65.31 -52.52 3.10
CA SER A 5 64.24 -52.01 2.24
C SER A 5 63.27 -53.17 2.02
N ASP A 6 62.12 -53.15 2.70
CA ASP A 6 61.02 -54.04 2.39
C ASP A 6 60.44 -53.67 1.01
N PRO A 7 60.42 -54.59 0.03
CA PRO A 7 59.76 -54.34 -1.23
C PRO A 7 58.25 -54.37 -0.99
N VAL A 8 57.58 -53.23 -1.17
CA VAL A 8 56.12 -53.18 -1.28
C VAL A 8 55.74 -53.88 -2.58
N ALA A 9 55.36 -55.16 -2.49
CA ALA A 9 54.81 -55.88 -3.63
C ALA A 9 53.48 -55.20 -4.03
N LEU A 10 53.48 -54.52 -5.18
CA LEU A 10 52.26 -54.09 -5.85
C LEU A 10 51.46 -55.34 -6.22
N ARG A 11 50.46 -55.67 -5.40
CA ARG A 11 49.51 -56.74 -5.70
C ARG A 11 48.70 -56.31 -6.92
N GLY A 12 48.90 -57.01 -8.04
CA GLY A 12 48.06 -56.88 -9.22
C GLY A 12 46.63 -57.30 -8.90
N PHE A 13 45.68 -56.50 -9.33
CA PHE A 13 44.25 -56.68 -9.07
C PHE A 13 43.63 -57.65 -10.08
N THR A 14 42.76 -58.56 -9.63
CA THR A 14 42.15 -59.56 -10.52
C THR A 14 40.91 -58.99 -11.23
N LEU A 15 40.62 -59.47 -12.44
CA LEU A 15 39.44 -59.06 -13.20
C LEU A 15 38.12 -59.31 -12.44
N ILE A 16 38.09 -60.37 -11.62
CA ILE A 16 36.95 -60.69 -10.76
C ILE A 16 36.78 -59.62 -9.67
N GLU A 17 37.87 -59.16 -9.07
CA GLU A 17 37.87 -58.11 -8.05
C GLU A 17 37.39 -56.76 -8.63
N LEU A 18 37.68 -56.48 -9.91
CA LEU A 18 37.19 -55.28 -10.62
C LEU A 18 35.69 -55.31 -10.77
N ILE A 19 35.18 -56.43 -11.25
CA ILE A 19 33.77 -56.58 -11.55
C ILE A 19 32.95 -56.52 -10.25
N THR A 20 33.40 -57.19 -9.18
CA THR A 20 32.70 -57.13 -7.89
C THR A 20 32.71 -55.73 -7.30
N ALA A 21 33.82 -54.99 -7.38
CA ALA A 21 33.89 -53.60 -6.92
C ALA A 21 32.94 -52.67 -7.70
N LEU A 22 32.88 -52.78 -9.03
CA LEU A 22 31.98 -51.99 -9.86
C LEU A 22 30.50 -52.30 -9.58
N VAL A 23 30.16 -53.58 -9.41
CA VAL A 23 28.77 -53.99 -9.10
C VAL A 23 28.36 -53.50 -7.72
N LEU A 24 29.20 -53.68 -6.69
CA LEU A 24 28.90 -53.25 -5.33
C LEU A 24 28.80 -51.72 -5.22
N THR A 25 29.73 -50.98 -5.83
CA THR A 25 29.65 -49.51 -5.86
C THR A 25 28.42 -49.02 -6.62
N GLY A 26 28.03 -49.68 -7.72
CA GLY A 26 26.79 -49.39 -8.44
C GLY A 26 25.53 -49.58 -7.58
N ILE A 27 25.42 -50.69 -6.85
CA ILE A 27 24.29 -50.95 -5.95
C ILE A 27 24.23 -49.91 -4.82
N LEU A 28 25.37 -49.61 -4.20
CA LEU A 28 25.45 -48.62 -3.11
C LEU A 28 25.12 -47.20 -3.61
N ALA A 29 25.61 -46.82 -4.79
CA ALA A 29 25.32 -45.52 -5.40
C ALA A 29 23.83 -45.39 -5.75
N ALA A 30 23.21 -46.43 -6.29
CA ALA A 30 21.78 -46.44 -6.59
C ALA A 30 20.93 -46.32 -5.32
N ALA A 31 21.27 -47.07 -4.27
CA ALA A 31 20.60 -46.96 -2.97
C ALA A 31 20.74 -45.54 -2.40
N ALA A 32 21.96 -44.99 -2.37
CA ALA A 32 22.23 -43.63 -1.90
C ALA A 32 21.44 -42.57 -2.70
N ALA A 33 21.33 -42.71 -4.03
CA ALA A 33 20.58 -41.78 -4.87
C ALA A 33 19.09 -41.71 -4.50
N VAL A 34 18.47 -42.86 -4.19
CA VAL A 34 17.06 -42.90 -3.76
C VAL A 34 16.89 -42.23 -2.40
N PHE A 35 17.80 -42.50 -1.44
CA PHE A 35 17.73 -41.92 -0.10
C PHE A 35 17.99 -40.41 -0.08
N LEU A 36 18.84 -39.89 -0.98
CA LEU A 36 19.15 -38.46 -1.06
C LEU A 36 18.05 -37.64 -1.75
N ARG A 37 17.24 -38.27 -2.61
CA ARG A 37 16.22 -37.55 -3.39
C ARG A 37 15.15 -36.91 -2.50
N VAL A 38 14.67 -37.63 -1.49
CA VAL A 38 13.62 -37.16 -0.57
C VAL A 38 14.06 -35.95 0.27
N PRO A 39 15.21 -35.95 0.97
CA PRO A 39 15.64 -34.78 1.76
C PRO A 39 15.98 -33.57 0.87
N ILE A 40 16.50 -33.77 -0.34
CA ILE A 40 16.77 -32.67 -1.28
C ILE A 40 15.45 -32.07 -1.77
N ALA A 41 14.47 -32.89 -2.17
CA ALA A 41 13.15 -32.40 -2.56
C ALA A 41 12.48 -31.64 -1.41
N GLY A 42 12.48 -32.22 -0.20
CA GLY A 42 11.93 -31.57 0.99
C GLY A 42 12.58 -30.23 1.32
N TYR A 43 13.88 -30.07 1.09
CA TYR A 43 14.55 -28.78 1.24
C TYR A 43 13.99 -27.72 0.27
N PHE A 44 13.78 -28.08 -1.01
CA PHE A 44 13.23 -27.15 -2.00
C PHE A 44 11.76 -26.82 -1.75
N ASP A 45 10.96 -27.79 -1.30
CA ASP A 45 9.55 -27.59 -0.95
C ASP A 45 9.43 -26.62 0.25
N LEU A 46 10.29 -26.79 1.26
CA LEU A 46 10.37 -25.87 2.39
C LEU A 46 10.78 -24.46 1.96
N ALA A 47 11.78 -24.35 1.08
CA ALA A 47 12.24 -23.05 0.58
C ALA A 47 11.16 -22.32 -0.25
N ARG A 48 10.40 -23.05 -1.08
CA ARG A 48 9.31 -22.49 -1.89
C ARG A 48 8.14 -22.03 -1.03
N ARG A 49 7.72 -22.85 -0.06
CA ARG A 49 6.67 -22.49 0.88
C ARG A 49 7.05 -21.30 1.75
N ALA A 50 8.30 -21.20 2.17
CA ALA A 50 8.81 -20.03 2.88
C ALA A 50 8.71 -18.78 2.00
N ALA A 51 9.21 -18.84 0.75
CA ALA A 51 9.13 -17.71 -0.18
C ALA A 51 7.69 -17.26 -0.47
N LEU A 52 6.74 -18.18 -0.66
CA LEU A 52 5.33 -17.85 -0.85
C LEU A 52 4.72 -17.15 0.36
N THR A 53 5.07 -17.61 1.56
CA THR A 53 4.61 -17.02 2.81
C THR A 53 5.18 -15.62 3.01
N ASP A 54 6.48 -15.42 2.71
CA ASP A 54 7.15 -14.12 2.82
C ASP A 54 6.57 -13.09 1.84
N ILE A 55 6.32 -13.49 0.58
CA ILE A 55 5.67 -12.63 -0.41
C ILE A 55 4.28 -12.20 0.08
N ALA A 56 3.49 -13.15 0.58
CA ALA A 56 2.15 -12.85 1.07
C ALA A 56 2.19 -11.93 2.30
N ASP A 57 3.08 -12.17 3.27
CA ASP A 57 3.18 -11.36 4.50
C ASP A 57 3.66 -9.94 4.18
N LEU A 58 4.67 -9.78 3.31
CA LEU A 58 5.15 -8.46 2.89
C LEU A 58 4.06 -7.67 2.14
N ALA A 59 3.34 -8.32 1.22
CA ALA A 59 2.25 -7.69 0.47
C ALA A 59 1.12 -7.22 1.41
N VAL A 60 0.70 -8.09 2.34
CA VAL A 60 -0.36 -7.78 3.31
C VAL A 60 0.08 -6.71 4.30
N ARG A 61 1.30 -6.77 4.85
CA ARG A 61 1.81 -5.74 5.77
C ARG A 61 1.94 -4.38 5.10
N ARG A 62 2.37 -4.35 3.84
CA ARG A 62 2.41 -3.10 3.06
C ARG A 62 1.00 -2.55 2.87
N PHE A 63 0.06 -3.38 2.41
CA PHE A 63 -1.35 -3.00 2.30
C PHE A 63 -1.88 -2.43 3.62
N SER A 64 -1.62 -3.10 4.74
CA SER A 64 -2.13 -2.68 6.04
C SER A 64 -1.59 -1.33 6.50
N ARG A 65 -0.31 -1.02 6.26
CA ARG A 65 0.28 0.29 6.58
C ARG A 65 -0.24 1.39 5.65
N ASP A 66 -0.33 1.08 4.36
CA ASP A 66 -0.78 2.03 3.34
C ASP A 66 -2.24 2.44 3.55
N VAL A 67 -3.13 1.50 3.91
CA VAL A 67 -4.54 1.80 4.15
C VAL A 67 -4.77 2.63 5.41
N GLN A 68 -3.85 2.62 6.38
CA GLN A 68 -3.93 3.47 7.56
C GLN A 68 -3.74 4.97 7.25
N THR A 69 -3.15 5.31 6.10
CA THR A 69 -3.04 6.71 5.64
C THR A 69 -4.23 7.14 4.79
N ALA A 70 -5.31 6.36 4.74
CA ALA A 70 -6.51 6.74 4.04
C ALA A 70 -7.18 7.97 4.66
N LEU A 71 -7.61 8.91 3.80
CA LEU A 71 -8.46 10.01 4.20
C LEU A 71 -9.75 9.44 4.82
N PRO A 72 -10.22 9.98 5.95
CA PRO A 72 -11.47 9.57 6.58
C PRO A 72 -12.60 9.45 5.56
N ASN A 73 -13.32 8.33 5.59
CA ASN A 73 -14.46 8.06 4.69
C ASN A 73 -14.13 8.06 3.18
N SER A 74 -12.86 7.91 2.79
CA SER A 74 -12.46 7.85 1.36
C SER A 74 -12.29 6.45 0.79
N VAL A 75 -12.27 5.41 1.64
CA VAL A 75 -12.10 4.03 1.19
C VAL A 75 -13.32 3.58 0.41
N ARG A 76 -13.12 3.07 -0.79
CA ARG A 76 -14.14 2.48 -1.65
C ARG A 76 -13.64 1.21 -2.32
N VAL A 77 -14.55 0.28 -2.55
CA VAL A 77 -14.27 -1.01 -3.19
C VAL A 77 -15.15 -1.14 -4.42
N ALA A 78 -14.55 -1.61 -5.52
CA ALA A 78 -15.25 -1.88 -6.77
C ALA A 78 -14.81 -3.21 -7.40
N GLY A 79 -15.63 -3.70 -8.32
CA GLY A 79 -15.53 -5.06 -8.87
C GLY A 79 -16.36 -6.06 -8.07
N ALA A 80 -16.38 -7.31 -8.51
CA ALA A 80 -17.19 -8.35 -7.87
C ALA A 80 -16.56 -8.90 -6.57
N CYS A 81 -15.23 -8.78 -6.41
CA CYS A 81 -14.50 -9.06 -5.17
C CYS A 81 -14.83 -10.42 -4.51
N ASN A 82 -15.19 -11.41 -5.32
CA ASN A 82 -15.65 -12.73 -4.87
C ASN A 82 -14.50 -13.74 -4.64
N GLY A 83 -13.24 -13.29 -4.66
CA GLY A 83 -12.08 -14.16 -4.56
C GLY A 83 -11.47 -14.53 -5.91
N LEU A 84 -12.25 -14.63 -6.98
CA LEU A 84 -11.79 -15.18 -8.28
C LEU A 84 -11.86 -14.18 -9.43
N THR A 85 -12.31 -12.97 -9.16
CA THR A 85 -12.48 -11.90 -10.14
C THR A 85 -11.67 -10.68 -9.73
N THR A 86 -11.35 -9.81 -10.69
CA THR A 86 -10.59 -8.60 -10.41
C THR A 86 -11.34 -7.71 -9.42
N CYS A 87 -10.64 -7.26 -8.39
CA CYS A 87 -11.17 -6.45 -7.30
C CYS A 87 -10.28 -5.22 -7.10
N TYR A 88 -10.90 -4.10 -6.79
CA TYR A 88 -10.24 -2.81 -6.66
C TYR A 88 -10.58 -2.20 -5.31
N LEU A 89 -9.57 -1.90 -4.50
CA LEU A 89 -9.74 -1.04 -3.32
C LEU A 89 -9.02 0.27 -3.58
N GLU A 90 -9.75 1.38 -3.50
CA GLU A 90 -9.21 2.72 -3.68
C GLU A 90 -9.44 3.56 -2.43
N TYR A 91 -8.49 4.43 -2.11
CA TYR A 91 -8.61 5.46 -1.09
C TYR A 91 -7.81 6.69 -1.48
N LEU A 92 -8.07 7.81 -0.81
CA LEU A 92 -7.27 9.03 -0.96
C LEU A 92 -6.16 9.03 0.09
N GLU A 93 -4.89 9.08 -0.33
CA GLU A 93 -3.73 9.01 0.57
C GLU A 93 -3.45 10.38 1.22
N VAL A 94 -3.57 10.44 2.55
CA VAL A 94 -3.21 11.59 3.36
C VAL A 94 -1.69 11.68 3.48
N ARG A 95 -1.14 12.80 3.04
CA ARG A 95 0.28 13.13 3.21
C ARG A 95 0.55 13.75 4.57
N THR A 96 -0.31 14.67 4.98
CA THR A 96 -0.24 15.34 6.28
C THR A 96 -1.62 15.86 6.68
N SER A 97 -1.77 16.24 7.93
CA SER A 97 -3.00 16.82 8.47
C SER A 97 -2.67 17.79 9.60
N GLY A 98 -3.65 18.58 9.98
CA GLY A 98 -3.51 19.53 11.06
C GLY A 98 -4.85 20.09 11.48
N ARG A 99 -4.80 21.16 12.26
CA ARG A 99 -5.99 21.95 12.60
C ARG A 99 -5.86 23.33 11.98
N TYR A 100 -6.93 23.87 11.44
CA TYR A 100 -6.98 25.26 10.96
C TYR A 100 -7.48 26.16 12.09
N ARG A 101 -7.19 27.46 12.00
CA ARG A 101 -7.74 28.46 12.90
C ARG A 101 -9.18 28.80 12.53
N GLU A 102 -10.07 28.82 13.51
CA GLU A 102 -11.45 29.31 13.35
C GLU A 102 -11.58 30.80 13.66
N GLU A 103 -10.79 31.27 14.64
CA GLU A 103 -10.76 32.68 15.01
C GLU A 103 -9.47 33.34 14.51
N PRO A 104 -9.60 34.47 13.80
CA PRO A 104 -8.43 35.17 13.29
C PRO A 104 -7.72 35.90 14.44
N ALA A 105 -6.40 35.81 14.49
CA ALA A 105 -5.60 36.62 15.44
C ALA A 105 -4.35 37.23 14.79
N GLY A 106 -4.13 36.98 13.50
CA GLY A 106 -2.96 37.43 12.78
C GLY A 106 -2.93 38.93 12.57
N VAL A 107 -1.83 39.55 13.00
CA VAL A 107 -1.41 40.90 12.61
C VAL A 107 -0.06 40.83 11.88
N GLY A 108 0.13 41.70 10.89
CA GLY A 108 1.39 41.82 10.15
C GLY A 108 1.78 40.57 9.35
N PRO A 109 2.95 39.96 9.57
CA PRO A 109 3.41 38.80 8.77
C PRO A 109 2.58 37.54 8.99
N LEU A 110 1.70 37.51 10.00
CA LEU A 110 0.77 36.41 10.27
C LEU A 110 -0.49 36.42 9.40
N MET A 111 -0.64 37.41 8.52
CA MET A 111 -1.83 37.60 7.68
C MET A 111 -1.85 36.65 6.48
N CYS A 112 -3.05 36.40 5.96
CA CYS A 112 -3.27 35.47 4.86
C CYS A 112 -4.29 36.06 3.85
N PRO A 113 -3.89 36.42 2.61
CA PRO A 113 -2.52 36.44 2.09
C PRO A 113 -1.63 37.53 2.75
N PRO A 114 -0.30 37.45 2.60
CA PRO A 114 0.60 38.48 3.14
C PRO A 114 0.22 39.89 2.66
N GLY A 115 0.07 40.83 3.60
CA GLY A 115 -0.32 42.21 3.29
C GLY A 115 -1.82 42.45 3.08
N ALA A 116 -2.69 41.48 3.43
CA ALA A 116 -4.15 41.66 3.47
C ALA A 116 -4.59 42.66 4.57
N GLY A 117 -5.89 42.71 4.88
CA GLY A 117 -6.41 43.39 6.09
C GLY A 117 -6.19 42.54 7.34
N ALA A 118 -6.12 43.17 8.52
CA ALA A 118 -5.95 42.48 9.81
C ALA A 118 -6.96 41.34 9.98
N TYR A 119 -6.58 40.26 10.67
CA TYR A 119 -7.50 39.16 11.02
C TYR A 119 -8.00 38.32 9.83
N THR A 120 -7.11 37.95 8.91
CA THR A 120 -7.41 37.16 7.69
C THR A 120 -6.81 35.75 7.70
N ASP A 121 -6.34 35.28 8.85
CA ASP A 121 -5.58 34.03 9.00
C ASP A 121 -6.43 32.80 9.39
N ALA A 122 -7.73 32.98 9.62
CA ALA A 122 -8.68 31.91 9.93
C ALA A 122 -9.48 31.48 8.70
N LEU A 123 -9.70 30.17 8.56
CA LEU A 123 -10.46 29.62 7.43
C LEU A 123 -11.92 30.05 7.51
N GLN A 124 -12.40 30.75 6.47
CA GLN A 124 -13.79 31.22 6.40
C GLN A 124 -14.69 30.16 5.76
N VAL A 125 -15.43 29.42 6.59
CA VAL A 125 -16.40 28.40 6.11
C VAL A 125 -17.64 29.09 5.51
N GLY A 126 -18.10 28.60 4.36
CA GLY A 126 -19.25 29.15 3.64
C GLY A 126 -18.97 30.40 2.80
N ALA A 127 -17.77 30.98 2.89
CA ALA A 127 -17.30 32.07 2.05
C ALA A 127 -16.09 31.64 1.22
N VAL A 128 -15.89 32.26 0.05
CA VAL A 128 -14.72 31.95 -0.77
C VAL A 128 -13.47 32.41 -0.05
N ASP A 129 -12.58 31.46 0.23
CA ASP A 129 -11.30 31.71 0.87
C ASP A 129 -10.17 31.20 -0.03
N THR A 130 -8.95 31.64 0.26
CA THR A 130 -7.74 31.32 -0.51
C THR A 130 -6.59 30.82 0.35
N CYS A 131 -6.62 31.07 1.65
CA CYS A 131 -5.58 30.59 2.54
C CYS A 131 -5.97 30.64 4.02
N PHE A 132 -5.27 29.89 4.87
CA PHE A 132 -5.40 29.97 6.32
C PHE A 132 -4.08 29.65 7.01
N ARG A 133 -4.01 29.88 8.32
CA ARG A 133 -2.93 29.38 9.19
C ARG A 133 -3.35 28.19 10.04
N SER A 134 -2.45 27.23 10.17
CA SER A 134 -2.65 26.07 11.04
C SER A 134 -2.55 26.46 12.51
N LEU A 135 -3.25 25.71 13.34
CA LEU A 135 -3.09 25.70 14.78
C LEU A 135 -1.97 24.72 15.13
N GLY A 136 -0.76 25.24 15.33
CA GLY A 136 0.43 24.44 15.57
C GLY A 136 1.09 23.93 14.28
N ALA A 137 2.30 23.37 14.43
CA ALA A 137 3.14 22.99 13.30
C ALA A 137 2.51 21.82 12.55
N VAL A 138 2.48 21.92 11.22
CA VAL A 138 1.98 20.86 10.34
C VAL A 138 3.12 19.85 10.12
N PRO A 139 2.96 18.58 10.54
CA PRO A 139 3.97 17.56 10.33
C PRO A 139 4.32 17.43 8.85
N ASN A 140 5.61 17.32 8.51
CA ASN A 140 6.07 17.11 7.13
C ASN A 140 5.54 18.14 6.11
N LEU A 141 5.31 19.41 6.51
CA LEU A 141 4.85 20.47 5.62
C LEU A 141 5.67 20.58 4.32
N ALA A 142 6.99 20.41 4.41
CA ALA A 142 7.90 20.46 3.26
C ALA A 142 7.66 19.36 2.21
N ALA A 143 6.95 18.29 2.55
CA ALA A 143 6.59 17.22 1.60
C ALA A 143 5.34 17.56 0.77
N VAL A 144 4.58 18.60 1.13
CA VAL A 144 3.37 19.01 0.42
C VAL A 144 3.72 19.51 -0.98
N LEU A 145 3.13 18.90 -1.99
CA LEU A 145 3.27 19.32 -3.38
C LEU A 145 2.34 20.50 -3.64
N THR A 146 2.81 21.51 -4.38
CA THR A 146 2.07 22.74 -4.63
C THR A 146 1.93 23.03 -6.14
N GLY A 147 0.99 23.89 -6.50
CA GLY A 147 0.76 24.32 -7.88
C GLY A 147 -0.20 23.40 -8.66
N ALA A 148 -0.11 23.43 -9.99
CA ALA A 148 -1.08 22.76 -10.87
C ALA A 148 -1.12 21.23 -10.76
N ALA A 149 -0.01 20.61 -10.30
CA ALA A 149 0.09 19.19 -9.97
C ALA A 149 0.24 18.94 -8.46
N GLY A 150 -0.07 19.95 -7.63
CA GLY A 150 0.03 19.87 -6.19
C GLY A 150 -0.98 18.95 -5.52
N ASP A 151 -0.79 18.77 -4.22
CA ASP A 151 -1.71 18.07 -3.35
C ASP A 151 -3.01 18.87 -3.16
N PHE A 152 -4.00 18.23 -2.55
CA PHE A 152 -5.27 18.85 -2.23
C PHE A 152 -5.46 19.04 -0.74
N LEU A 153 -5.91 20.22 -0.34
CA LEU A 153 -6.51 20.48 0.95
C LEU A 153 -7.93 19.93 0.96
N VAL A 154 -8.25 19.11 1.97
CA VAL A 154 -9.59 18.57 2.22
C VAL A 154 -10.03 18.95 3.62
N VAL A 155 -11.26 19.46 3.74
CA VAL A 155 -11.89 19.80 5.01
C VAL A 155 -13.14 18.95 5.17
N TYR A 156 -13.30 18.33 6.34
CA TYR A 156 -14.51 17.61 6.75
C TYR A 156 -15.07 16.61 5.71
N ASN A 157 -14.34 15.53 5.42
CA ASN A 157 -14.77 14.50 4.46
C ASN A 157 -15.69 13.44 5.07
N LEU A 158 -16.96 13.47 4.67
CA LEU A 158 -17.96 12.46 5.06
C LEU A 158 -18.07 11.33 4.04
N GLY A 159 -17.46 11.49 2.86
CA GLY A 159 -17.32 10.45 1.85
C GLY A 159 -18.34 10.52 0.71
N PRO A 160 -18.36 9.50 -0.17
CA PRO A 160 -19.17 9.51 -1.38
C PRO A 160 -20.66 9.76 -1.14
N GLY A 161 -21.23 10.72 -1.88
CA GLY A 161 -22.66 11.04 -1.85
C GLY A 161 -23.08 12.08 -0.81
N PHE A 162 -22.18 12.54 0.06
CA PHE A 162 -22.45 13.67 0.95
C PHE A 162 -22.14 15.00 0.23
N ALA A 163 -23.18 15.70 -0.22
CA ALA A 163 -23.04 16.96 -0.94
C ALA A 163 -22.24 17.98 -0.11
N GLY A 164 -21.16 18.51 -0.70
CA GLY A 164 -20.28 19.46 -0.03
C GLY A 164 -19.33 18.87 1.01
N ALA A 165 -19.26 17.53 1.16
CA ALA A 165 -18.37 16.80 2.06
C ALA A 165 -17.78 15.53 1.41
N ASP A 166 -17.75 15.48 0.09
CA ASP A 166 -17.25 14.36 -0.72
C ASP A 166 -16.03 14.80 -1.53
N ALA A 167 -14.85 14.33 -1.11
CA ALA A 167 -13.58 14.66 -1.74
C ALA A 167 -13.41 14.05 -3.14
N TYR A 168 -14.23 13.08 -3.53
CA TYR A 168 -14.24 12.54 -4.88
C TYR A 168 -15.15 13.31 -5.83
N ALA A 169 -16.20 13.98 -5.33
CA ALA A 169 -17.27 14.55 -6.17
C ALA A 169 -16.78 15.48 -7.28
N SER A 170 -15.74 16.28 -7.02
CA SER A 170 -15.13 17.22 -7.98
C SER A 170 -14.00 16.60 -8.82
N GLY A 171 -13.68 15.32 -8.65
CA GLY A 171 -12.58 14.65 -9.34
C GLY A 171 -11.24 15.39 -9.19
N GLY A 172 -10.51 15.53 -10.30
CA GLY A 172 -9.17 16.12 -10.35
C GLY A 172 -9.12 17.64 -10.25
N VAL A 173 -10.25 18.33 -10.09
CA VAL A 173 -10.33 19.79 -9.95
C VAL A 173 -10.66 20.22 -8.51
N THR A 174 -10.55 21.52 -8.25
CA THR A 174 -11.02 22.14 -7.00
C THR A 174 -12.54 22.20 -6.99
N GLY A 175 -13.17 21.84 -5.87
CA GLY A 175 -14.62 21.85 -5.70
C GLY A 175 -15.08 20.86 -4.64
N GLY A 176 -16.33 21.00 -4.20
CA GLY A 176 -16.86 20.25 -3.06
C GLY A 176 -16.16 20.68 -1.78
N ASN A 177 -15.54 19.74 -1.08
CA ASN A 177 -14.75 20.00 0.13
C ASN A 177 -13.24 19.86 -0.08
N LYS A 178 -12.78 20.00 -1.33
CA LYS A 178 -11.39 19.79 -1.73
C LYS A 178 -10.88 20.94 -2.60
N SER A 179 -9.75 21.55 -2.23
CA SER A 179 -9.08 22.60 -3.02
C SER A 179 -7.60 22.30 -3.26
N ARG A 180 -7.09 22.64 -4.44
CA ARG A 180 -5.69 22.42 -4.82
C ARG A 180 -4.78 23.41 -4.11
N ILE A 181 -3.72 22.90 -3.48
CA ILE A 181 -2.74 23.72 -2.75
C ILE A 181 -1.81 24.41 -3.75
N THR A 182 -1.65 25.72 -3.63
CA THR A 182 -0.83 26.56 -4.51
C THR A 182 0.47 26.99 -3.86
N ALA A 183 0.51 27.12 -2.54
CA ALA A 183 1.73 27.37 -1.79
C ALA A 183 1.57 26.90 -0.33
N VAL A 184 2.71 26.59 0.30
CA VAL A 184 2.80 26.39 1.75
C VAL A 184 3.98 27.19 2.28
N ALA A 185 3.87 27.71 3.49
CA ALA A 185 4.98 28.40 4.15
C ALA A 185 5.03 28.04 5.63
N ALA A 186 6.21 27.67 6.12
CA ALA A 186 6.42 27.49 7.55
C ALA A 186 6.24 28.84 8.26
N GLY A 187 5.44 28.87 9.32
CA GLY A 187 5.13 30.12 10.02
C GLY A 187 6.05 30.42 11.18
N ALA A 188 6.22 31.71 11.47
CA ALA A 188 6.75 32.15 12.77
C ALA A 188 5.81 31.69 13.89
N GLY A 189 6.35 31.10 14.96
CA GLY A 189 5.54 30.62 16.10
C GLY A 189 4.85 29.26 15.89
N SER A 190 5.30 28.47 14.91
CA SER A 190 4.74 27.13 14.61
C SER A 190 3.30 27.16 14.10
N GLU A 191 2.88 28.22 13.41
CA GLU A 191 1.56 28.29 12.74
C GLU A 191 1.78 28.39 11.23
N ASP A 192 1.73 27.26 10.53
CA ASP A 192 2.07 27.19 9.12
C ASP A 192 0.95 27.71 8.23
N MET A 193 1.32 28.33 7.13
CA MET A 193 0.37 28.90 6.17
C MET A 193 0.13 27.92 5.02
N ILE A 194 -1.14 27.68 4.71
CA ILE A 194 -1.58 26.88 3.55
C ILE A 194 -2.37 27.79 2.62
N VAL A 195 -1.90 27.93 1.38
CA VAL A 195 -2.54 28.69 0.31
C VAL A 195 -3.09 27.72 -0.72
N PHE A 196 -4.32 27.92 -1.15
CA PHE A 196 -5.06 27.04 -2.03
C PHE A 196 -5.85 27.82 -3.09
N GLN A 197 -6.36 27.11 -4.09
CA GLN A 197 -7.23 27.72 -5.10
C GLN A 197 -8.53 28.23 -4.45
N PRO A 198 -9.08 29.38 -4.88
CA PRO A 198 -10.29 29.93 -4.28
C PRO A 198 -11.42 28.90 -4.16
N LEU A 199 -11.90 28.66 -2.92
CA LEU A 199 -12.99 27.74 -2.65
C LEU A 199 -13.76 28.18 -1.40
N ALA A 200 -15.09 28.08 -1.46
CA ALA A 200 -15.93 28.14 -0.27
C ALA A 200 -16.16 26.74 0.27
N PHE A 201 -15.50 26.38 1.37
CA PHE A 201 -15.74 25.10 2.04
C PHE A 201 -17.16 25.10 2.63
N PRO A 202 -18.05 24.16 2.26
CA PRO A 202 -19.46 24.23 2.66
C PRO A 202 -19.70 23.95 4.15
N LEU A 203 -18.83 23.15 4.77
CA LEU A 203 -18.99 22.65 6.14
C LEU A 203 -17.68 22.77 6.92
N ALA A 204 -17.80 23.15 8.19
CA ALA A 204 -16.69 23.19 9.12
C ALA A 204 -16.41 21.78 9.68
N SER A 205 -15.14 21.46 9.94
CA SER A 205 -14.79 20.30 10.74
C SER A 205 -15.07 20.60 12.22
N PRO A 206 -15.78 19.73 12.97
CA PRO A 206 -16.09 19.96 14.38
C PRO A 206 -14.87 20.17 15.30
N ASP A 207 -13.72 19.61 14.93
CA ASP A 207 -12.45 19.75 15.66
C ASP A 207 -11.45 20.66 14.90
N SER A 208 -11.96 21.45 13.94
CA SER A 208 -11.20 22.33 13.05
C SER A 208 -10.09 21.59 12.27
N ARG A 209 -10.32 20.33 11.88
CA ARG A 209 -9.32 19.50 11.19
C ARG A 209 -9.29 19.76 9.69
N PHE A 210 -8.09 19.68 9.12
CA PHE A 210 -7.88 19.56 7.69
C PHE A 210 -6.92 18.41 7.38
N HIS A 211 -7.01 17.90 6.16
CA HIS A 211 -6.10 16.89 5.62
C HIS A 211 -5.52 17.39 4.30
N VAL A 212 -4.27 17.03 4.05
CA VAL A 212 -3.59 17.24 2.77
C VAL A 212 -3.47 15.88 2.08
N VAL A 213 -4.13 15.75 0.94
CA VAL A 213 -4.24 14.51 0.17
C VAL A 213 -3.35 14.57 -1.05
N SER A 214 -2.50 13.56 -1.21
CA SER A 214 -1.58 13.44 -2.35
C SER A 214 -2.26 12.95 -3.63
N GLY A 215 -3.33 12.16 -3.49
CA GLY A 215 -4.08 11.61 -4.59
C GLY A 215 -4.65 10.23 -4.26
N PRO A 216 -5.25 9.57 -5.26
CA PRO A 216 -5.82 8.25 -5.09
C PRO A 216 -4.73 7.16 -5.16
N VAL A 217 -4.89 6.14 -4.33
CA VAL A 217 -4.11 4.90 -4.37
C VAL A 217 -5.09 3.75 -4.55
N THR A 218 -4.86 2.92 -5.57
CA THR A 218 -5.65 1.70 -5.81
C THR A 218 -4.81 0.45 -5.64
N TYR A 219 -5.30 -0.47 -4.84
CA TYR A 219 -4.87 -1.86 -4.86
C TYR A 219 -5.72 -2.63 -5.87
N VAL A 220 -5.08 -3.11 -6.94
CA VAL A 220 -5.71 -3.95 -7.95
C VAL A 220 -5.33 -5.38 -7.67
N CYS A 221 -6.34 -6.18 -7.32
CA CYS A 221 -6.16 -7.60 -7.24
C CYS A 221 -6.73 -8.28 -8.49
N ASN A 222 -5.88 -8.96 -9.25
CA ASN A 222 -6.21 -9.61 -10.50
C ASN A 222 -5.86 -11.11 -10.42
N PRO A 223 -6.76 -11.93 -9.85
CA PRO A 223 -6.50 -13.36 -9.67
C PRO A 223 -6.53 -14.10 -11.00
N SER A 224 -5.76 -15.19 -11.10
CA SER A 224 -5.79 -16.11 -12.24
C SER A 224 -5.89 -17.56 -11.73
N PRO A 225 -6.68 -18.44 -12.38
CA PRO A 225 -6.68 -19.85 -12.03
C PRO A 225 -5.35 -20.54 -12.37
N LEU A 226 -4.51 -19.92 -13.20
CA LEU A 226 -3.18 -20.43 -13.55
C LEU A 226 -2.17 -20.06 -12.45
N PRO A 227 -1.48 -21.04 -11.84
CA PRO A 227 -0.44 -20.78 -10.84
C PRO A 227 0.65 -19.84 -11.37
N GLY A 228 1.14 -18.94 -10.51
CA GLY A 228 2.21 -17.99 -10.87
C GLY A 228 1.78 -16.81 -11.76
N VAL A 229 0.55 -16.76 -12.27
CA VAL A 229 0.12 -15.74 -13.25
C VAL A 229 -0.56 -14.53 -12.61
N GLY A 230 -1.51 -14.75 -11.70
CA GLY A 230 -2.30 -13.65 -11.12
C GLY A 230 -1.46 -12.67 -10.30
N THR A 231 -1.91 -11.43 -10.17
CA THR A 231 -1.12 -10.35 -9.58
C THR A 231 -1.90 -9.52 -8.57
N LEU A 232 -1.22 -9.09 -7.52
CA LEU A 232 -1.64 -7.99 -6.65
C LEU A 232 -0.73 -6.80 -6.95
N THR A 233 -1.31 -5.67 -7.35
CA THR A 233 -0.55 -4.46 -7.68
C THR A 233 -1.07 -3.24 -6.90
N ARG A 234 -0.16 -2.34 -6.55
CA ARG A 234 -0.48 -1.00 -6.04
C ARG A 234 -0.34 -0.01 -7.18
N GLN A 235 -1.31 0.86 -7.38
CA GLN A 235 -1.31 1.93 -8.39
C GLN A 235 -1.53 3.28 -7.72
N TRP A 236 -0.82 4.32 -8.17
CA TRP A 236 -0.90 5.67 -7.61
C TRP A 236 -0.47 6.72 -8.65
N GLY A 237 -0.61 8.01 -8.32
CA GLY A 237 -0.16 9.09 -9.21
C GLY A 237 -1.05 9.31 -10.43
N TYR A 238 -2.29 8.83 -10.39
CA TYR A 238 -3.33 9.15 -11.36
C TYR A 238 -4.31 10.18 -10.76
N ALA A 239 -5.17 10.77 -11.60
CA ALA A 239 -6.09 11.81 -11.17
C ALA A 239 -7.23 11.26 -10.30
N ILE A 240 -7.69 12.05 -9.32
CA ILE A 240 -8.90 11.74 -8.55
C ILE A 240 -10.10 11.70 -9.51
N GLY A 241 -10.83 10.59 -9.52
CA GLY A 241 -12.08 10.43 -10.28
C GLY A 241 -13.29 10.43 -9.38
N ALA A 242 -14.39 11.06 -9.80
CA ALA A 242 -15.67 11.00 -9.07
C ALA A 242 -16.17 9.55 -8.97
N ALA A 243 -16.15 8.83 -10.09
CA ALA A 243 -16.30 7.37 -10.11
C ALA A 243 -14.95 6.68 -9.92
N GLN A 244 -14.96 5.50 -9.29
CA GLN A 244 -13.79 4.65 -9.20
C GLN A 244 -13.50 4.01 -10.56
N GLY A 245 -12.30 4.22 -11.10
CA GLY A 245 -11.85 3.55 -12.32
C GLY A 245 -11.52 2.08 -12.06
N THR A 246 -11.98 1.18 -12.95
CA THR A 246 -11.78 -0.27 -12.83
C THR A 246 -11.29 -0.88 -14.16
N PRO A 247 -10.00 -0.78 -14.51
CA PRO A 247 -8.88 -0.24 -13.72
C PRO A 247 -8.77 1.30 -13.78
N PRO A 248 -8.03 1.92 -12.84
CA PRO A 248 -7.66 3.32 -12.94
C PRO A 248 -6.86 3.62 -14.22
N ALA A 249 -7.09 4.79 -14.81
CA ALA A 249 -6.39 5.23 -16.01
C ALA A 249 -5.13 6.05 -15.66
N GLY A 250 -3.98 5.66 -16.22
CA GLY A 250 -2.70 6.35 -16.02
C GLY A 250 -2.02 6.02 -14.69
N GLY A 251 -1.15 6.92 -14.23
CA GLY A 251 -0.37 6.75 -13.01
C GLY A 251 0.79 5.76 -13.15
N VAL A 252 1.32 5.35 -12.00
CA VAL A 252 2.42 4.39 -11.84
C VAL A 252 1.91 3.19 -11.07
N ASN A 253 2.43 2.01 -11.37
CA ASN A 253 2.10 0.78 -10.66
C ASN A 253 3.34 0.07 -10.11
N ALA A 254 3.14 -0.75 -9.08
CA ALA A 254 4.13 -1.66 -8.54
C ALA A 254 3.50 -3.01 -8.22
N LEU A 255 4.20 -4.09 -8.60
CA LEU A 255 3.84 -5.45 -8.25
C LEU A 255 4.13 -5.70 -6.76
N LEU A 256 3.14 -6.23 -6.04
CA LEU A 256 3.27 -6.62 -4.63
C LEU A 256 3.37 -8.12 -4.45
N ALA A 257 2.59 -8.88 -5.22
CA ALA A 257 2.63 -10.33 -5.24
C ALA A 257 2.27 -10.85 -6.63
N ASN A 258 2.90 -11.95 -7.02
CA ASN A 258 2.55 -12.76 -8.18
C ASN A 258 1.97 -14.11 -7.73
N GLY A 259 1.42 -14.87 -8.67
CA GLY A 259 0.78 -16.16 -8.37
C GLY A 259 -0.51 -16.04 -7.58
N VAL A 260 -1.19 -14.89 -7.64
CA VAL A 260 -2.48 -14.70 -6.96
C VAL A 260 -3.54 -15.59 -7.61
N THR A 261 -3.98 -16.62 -6.91
CA THR A 261 -5.09 -17.49 -7.35
C THR A 261 -6.43 -17.09 -6.77
N GLY A 262 -6.41 -16.33 -5.66
CA GLY A 262 -7.61 -15.69 -5.20
C GLY A 262 -7.36 -14.52 -4.27
N CYS A 263 -8.27 -13.55 -4.30
CA CYS A 263 -8.20 -12.40 -3.42
C CYS A 263 -9.51 -11.61 -3.35
N SER A 264 -9.72 -10.95 -2.23
CA SER A 264 -10.85 -10.06 -2.04
C SER A 264 -10.51 -8.92 -1.10
N PHE A 265 -11.16 -7.78 -1.32
CA PHE A 265 -11.19 -6.66 -0.41
C PHE A 265 -12.61 -6.50 0.13
N THR A 266 -12.72 -6.22 1.42
CA THR A 266 -13.98 -5.81 2.04
C THR A 266 -13.75 -4.53 2.82
N TYR A 267 -14.66 -3.57 2.68
CA TYR A 267 -14.70 -2.38 3.51
C TYR A 267 -16.03 -2.32 4.24
N ASN A 268 -15.96 -2.23 5.57
CA ASN A 268 -17.11 -1.96 6.41
C ASN A 268 -16.91 -0.60 7.10
N PRO A 269 -17.67 0.44 6.74
CA PRO A 269 -17.54 1.77 7.34
C PRO A 269 -17.96 1.83 8.82
N ASN A 270 -18.58 0.77 9.36
CA ASN A 270 -19.07 0.66 10.74
C ASN A 270 -19.93 1.87 11.16
N VAL A 271 -21.09 1.99 10.49
CA VAL A 271 -22.02 3.12 10.59
C VAL A 271 -22.53 3.44 12.00
N VAL A 272 -22.35 2.54 12.97
CA VAL A 272 -22.76 2.72 14.37
C VAL A 272 -21.69 3.44 15.18
N ALA A 273 -20.41 3.08 15.00
CA ALA A 273 -19.31 3.73 15.71
C ALA A 273 -18.87 5.04 15.01
N GLN A 274 -19.13 5.17 13.70
CA GLN A 274 -18.88 6.30 12.78
C GLN A 274 -17.43 6.82 12.71
N ARG A 275 -16.56 6.47 13.66
CA ARG A 275 -15.19 6.97 13.80
C ARG A 275 -14.14 5.99 13.32
N ASN A 276 -14.47 4.70 13.22
CA ASN A 276 -13.54 3.63 12.82
C ASN A 276 -14.19 2.73 11.77
N GLY A 277 -13.63 2.67 10.57
CA GLY A 277 -13.96 1.66 9.58
C GLY A 277 -13.05 0.44 9.70
N THR A 278 -13.43 -0.68 9.09
CA THR A 278 -12.58 -1.86 8.94
C THR A 278 -12.40 -2.21 7.48
N VAL A 279 -11.14 -2.38 7.08
CA VAL A 279 -10.76 -2.90 5.78
C VAL A 279 -10.16 -4.27 5.99
N SER A 280 -10.55 -5.25 5.19
CA SER A 280 -9.92 -6.56 5.18
C SER A 280 -9.45 -6.96 3.79
N ILE A 281 -8.35 -7.72 3.78
CA ILE A 281 -7.79 -8.37 2.61
C ILE A 281 -7.72 -9.87 2.88
N ARG A 282 -8.21 -10.66 1.93
CA ARG A 282 -7.87 -12.09 1.81
C ARG A 282 -6.98 -12.24 0.60
N LEU A 283 -5.83 -12.89 0.74
CA LEU A 283 -4.87 -13.12 -0.33
C LEU A 283 -4.51 -14.61 -0.37
N GLU A 284 -4.69 -15.23 -1.53
CA GLU A 284 -4.31 -16.61 -1.81
C GLU A 284 -3.28 -16.62 -2.95
N LEU A 285 -2.11 -17.18 -2.66
CA LEU A 285 -1.03 -17.37 -3.62
C LEU A 285 -0.88 -18.87 -3.91
N THR A 286 -0.75 -19.22 -5.19
CA THR A 286 -0.38 -20.57 -5.63
C THR A 286 0.78 -20.52 -6.61
N GLN A 287 1.78 -21.37 -6.39
CA GLN A 287 2.89 -21.60 -7.31
C GLN A 287 3.07 -23.10 -7.54
N THR A 288 3.52 -23.47 -8.73
CA THR A 288 3.77 -24.87 -9.07
C THR A 288 5.24 -25.21 -8.83
N ASP A 289 5.50 -26.38 -8.25
CA ASP A 289 6.83 -26.95 -8.16
C ASP A 289 7.33 -27.45 -9.56
N PRO A 290 8.61 -27.84 -9.71
CA PRO A 290 9.11 -28.41 -10.97
C PRO A 290 8.48 -29.74 -11.37
N ALA A 291 7.78 -30.43 -10.45
CA ALA A 291 7.08 -31.69 -10.67
C ALA A 291 5.61 -31.51 -11.11
N GLY A 292 5.10 -30.27 -11.12
CA GLY A 292 3.71 -29.96 -11.47
C GLY A 292 2.75 -29.87 -10.27
N THR A 293 3.22 -30.05 -9.04
CA THR A 293 2.39 -29.98 -7.83
C THR A 293 2.16 -28.52 -7.43
N PRO A 294 0.90 -28.07 -7.22
CA PRO A 294 0.62 -26.73 -6.75
C PRO A 294 0.84 -26.61 -5.23
N GLU A 295 1.63 -25.64 -4.81
CA GLU A 295 1.75 -25.17 -3.43
C GLU A 295 0.89 -23.92 -3.24
N ARG A 296 0.11 -23.88 -2.15
CA ARG A 296 -0.83 -22.79 -1.85
C ARG A 296 -0.62 -22.23 -0.45
N VAL A 297 -0.70 -20.90 -0.33
CA VAL A 297 -0.73 -20.18 0.92
C VAL A 297 -1.90 -19.18 0.91
N THR A 298 -2.63 -19.08 2.03
CA THR A 298 -3.71 -18.10 2.21
C THR A 298 -3.46 -17.26 3.44
N LEU A 299 -3.47 -15.94 3.28
CA LEU A 299 -3.40 -14.97 4.38
C LEU A 299 -4.70 -14.16 4.43
N PHE A 300 -5.03 -13.75 5.65
CA PHE A 300 -6.11 -12.82 5.94
C PHE A 300 -5.60 -11.73 6.87
N SER A 301 -5.95 -10.48 6.60
CA SER A 301 -5.67 -9.37 7.50
C SER A 301 -6.84 -8.41 7.53
N GLN A 302 -7.05 -7.82 8.69
CA GLN A 302 -8.04 -6.79 8.93
C GLN A 302 -7.36 -5.60 9.63
N VAL A 303 -7.70 -4.41 9.17
CA VAL A 303 -7.07 -3.16 9.58
C VAL A 303 -8.16 -2.14 9.87
N HIS A 304 -7.98 -1.41 10.96
CA HIS A 304 -8.83 -0.27 11.27
C HIS A 304 -8.38 0.95 10.48
N VAL A 305 -9.35 1.65 9.89
CA VAL A 305 -9.15 2.96 9.26
C VAL A 305 -9.87 4.02 10.09
N SER A 306 -9.25 5.19 10.24
CA SER A 306 -9.90 6.30 10.94
C SER A 306 -10.91 6.95 10.00
N ASN A 307 -12.17 7.02 10.44
CA ASN A 307 -13.26 7.75 9.80
C ASN A 307 -13.61 9.02 10.59
N VAL A 308 -12.62 9.62 11.28
CA VAL A 308 -12.75 10.90 11.97
C VAL A 308 -12.27 12.03 11.05
N PRO A 309 -13.19 12.75 10.38
CA PRO A 309 -12.84 13.80 9.42
C PRO A 309 -12.24 15.05 10.05
#